data_AF-A0A0F3PX52-F1
#
_entry.id   AF-A0A0F3PX52-F1
#
_cell.length_a   1.000
_cell.length_b   1.000
_cell.length_c   1.000
_cell.angle_alpha   90.00
_cell.angle_beta   90.00
_cell.angle_gamma   90.00
#
_symmetry.space_group_name_H-M   'P 1'
#
loop_
_entity.id
_entity.type
_entity.pdbx_description
1 polymer ?
#
loop_
_entity_poly.entity_id
_entity_poly.type
_entity_poly.pdbx_seq_one_letter_code
_entity_poly.pdbx_strand_id
1 'polypeptide(L)'
;MKGKSDSEIRTSSSIRTSSSDDSRSSDDSTRIRASKTHPQAPSDNSSILSSEDIESVMRCLEEEYGQKLSSELKKSMREEISTAVPELTRALIPLLASASDSDSSSRKLQEEWVKTFMAIMLPHMQKIVASTQG
;
A
#
# COMPACT_ATOMS: atom_id res chain seq x y z
N MET A 1 -43.08 50.60 -2.49
CA MET A 1 -43.35 50.37 -3.93
C MET A 1 -42.46 49.19 -4.33
N LYS A 2 -43.00 47.97 -4.40
CA LYS A 2 -43.68 47.32 -5.54
C LYS A 2 -42.67 46.88 -6.62
N GLY A 3 -42.53 45.56 -6.76
CA GLY A 3 -41.79 44.92 -7.86
C GLY A 3 -41.76 43.39 -7.72
N LYS A 4 -42.92 42.74 -7.76
CA LYS A 4 -43.08 41.29 -7.99
C LYS A 4 -42.69 40.97 -9.44
N SER A 5 -42.05 39.82 -9.67
CA SER A 5 -42.32 39.02 -10.88
C SER A 5 -42.30 37.54 -10.55
N ASP A 6 -43.49 36.99 -10.76
CA ASP A 6 -43.97 35.63 -10.62
C ASP A 6 -43.82 34.93 -11.98
N SER A 7 -43.54 33.63 -12.03
CA SER A 7 -43.74 32.78 -13.23
C SER A 7 -43.70 31.29 -12.85
N GLU A 8 -44.84 30.77 -12.42
CA GLU A 8 -45.19 29.33 -12.46
C GLU A 8 -45.70 28.93 -13.86
N ILE A 9 -45.26 27.81 -14.45
CA ILE A 9 -46.05 26.97 -15.40
C ILE A 9 -45.41 25.54 -15.44
N ARG A 10 -45.92 24.51 -14.74
CA ARG A 10 -47.00 23.53 -15.09
C ARG A 10 -46.67 22.44 -16.14
N THR A 11 -46.63 21.18 -15.65
CA THR A 11 -47.23 19.92 -16.18
C THR A 11 -47.06 19.51 -17.66
N SER A 12 -46.63 18.26 -17.91
CA SER A 12 -47.55 17.11 -18.16
C SER A 12 -46.82 15.84 -18.63
N SER A 13 -47.24 14.71 -18.06
CA SER A 13 -46.97 13.34 -18.51
C SER A 13 -47.57 13.05 -19.90
N SER A 14 -47.04 12.06 -20.63
CA SER A 14 -47.86 11.16 -21.45
C SER A 14 -47.16 9.84 -21.76
N ILE A 15 -47.98 8.80 -21.74
CA ILE A 15 -47.70 7.37 -21.83
C ILE A 15 -48.17 6.89 -23.22
N ARG A 16 -47.72 5.69 -23.60
CA ARG A 16 -48.29 4.71 -24.58
C ARG A 16 -47.82 4.94 -26.02
N THR A 17 -47.62 3.94 -26.89
CA THR A 17 -48.29 2.64 -27.09
C THR A 17 -47.44 1.69 -27.96
N SER A 18 -47.49 0.39 -27.64
CA SER A 18 -47.74 -0.76 -28.55
C SER A 18 -46.80 -1.10 -29.72
N SER A 19 -46.33 -2.35 -29.73
CA SER A 19 -46.73 -3.36 -30.73
C SER A 19 -46.34 -4.78 -30.29
N SER A 20 -47.33 -5.68 -30.33
CA SER A 20 -47.21 -7.14 -30.29
C SER A 20 -46.50 -7.67 -31.53
N ASP A 21 -45.76 -8.78 -31.45
CA ASP A 21 -46.20 -10.11 -31.93
C ASP A 21 -45.07 -11.15 -31.95
N ASP A 22 -45.52 -12.40 -31.91
CA ASP A 22 -44.84 -13.69 -31.87
C ASP A 22 -43.77 -13.93 -32.96
N SER A 23 -42.71 -14.68 -32.65
CA SER A 23 -42.48 -16.01 -33.28
C SER A 23 -41.14 -16.65 -32.90
N ARG A 24 -41.23 -17.96 -32.73
CA ARG A 24 -40.18 -18.94 -32.38
C ARG A 24 -39.09 -19.07 -33.46
N SER A 25 -37.83 -19.21 -33.04
CA SER A 25 -36.87 -20.10 -33.72
C SER A 25 -35.81 -20.58 -32.72
N SER A 26 -35.57 -21.89 -32.76
CA SER A 26 -34.50 -22.58 -32.06
C SER A 26 -33.19 -22.47 -32.86
N ASP A 27 -32.09 -22.69 -32.14
CA ASP A 27 -30.79 -23.19 -32.58
C ASP A 27 -29.58 -22.24 -32.69
N ASP A 28 -28.48 -22.82 -32.23
CA ASP A 28 -27.06 -22.57 -32.47
C ASP A 28 -26.26 -21.52 -31.65
N SER A 29 -25.59 -22.07 -30.64
CA SER A 29 -24.17 -21.92 -30.31
C SER A 29 -23.46 -20.60 -30.68
N THR A 30 -23.19 -19.78 -29.67
CA THR A 30 -21.82 -19.28 -29.46
C THR A 30 -21.57 -19.04 -27.98
N ARG A 31 -20.71 -19.90 -27.43
CA ARG A 31 -20.11 -19.82 -26.10
C ARG A 31 -19.26 -18.55 -26.01
N ILE A 32 -19.86 -17.41 -25.68
CA ILE A 32 -19.09 -16.22 -25.30
C ILE A 32 -18.60 -16.45 -23.87
N ARG A 33 -17.43 -17.09 -23.78
CA ARG A 33 -16.62 -17.15 -22.57
C ARG A 33 -16.29 -15.71 -22.22
N ALA A 34 -17.07 -15.12 -21.31
CA ALA A 34 -16.72 -13.87 -20.66
C ALA A 34 -15.36 -14.10 -19.99
N SER A 35 -14.30 -13.67 -20.65
CA SER A 35 -12.98 -13.55 -20.08
C SER A 35 -13.11 -12.57 -18.93
N LYS A 36 -13.31 -13.13 -17.73
CA LYS A 36 -13.10 -12.47 -16.47
C LYS A 36 -11.64 -12.02 -16.46
N THR A 37 -11.38 -10.84 -17.03
CA THR A 37 -10.17 -10.07 -16.76
C THR A 37 -10.25 -9.71 -15.29
N HIS A 38 -9.71 -10.63 -14.50
CA HIS A 38 -9.30 -10.39 -13.14
C HIS A 38 -8.47 -9.09 -13.20
N PRO A 39 -8.87 -8.01 -12.52
CA PRO A 39 -7.93 -6.96 -12.20
C PRO A 39 -6.84 -7.68 -11.41
N GLN A 40 -5.69 -7.89 -12.05
CA GLN A 40 -4.49 -8.36 -11.39
C GLN A 40 -4.33 -7.46 -10.17
N ALA A 41 -4.53 -8.04 -8.98
CA ALA A 41 -4.21 -7.39 -7.73
C ALA A 41 -2.81 -6.77 -7.89
N PRO A 42 -2.58 -5.54 -7.38
CA PRO A 42 -1.26 -4.94 -7.47
C PRO A 42 -0.26 -5.96 -6.94
N SER A 43 0.68 -6.36 -7.81
CA SER A 43 1.77 -7.26 -7.45
C SER A 43 2.30 -6.81 -6.11
N ASP A 44 2.34 -7.75 -5.17
CA ASP A 44 2.93 -7.58 -3.86
C ASP A 44 4.27 -6.83 -4.04
N ASN A 45 4.29 -5.54 -3.71
CA ASN A 45 5.53 -4.79 -3.53
C ASN A 45 6.19 -5.25 -2.21
N SER A 46 6.25 -6.56 -1.99
CA SER A 46 7.13 -7.17 -1.02
C SER A 46 8.51 -7.05 -1.64
N SER A 47 9.19 -5.94 -1.33
CA SER A 47 10.64 -5.88 -1.40
C SER A 47 11.15 -6.88 -0.34
N ILE A 48 11.12 -8.16 -0.72
CA ILE A 48 11.75 -9.24 0.03
C ILE A 48 13.23 -9.02 -0.21
N LEU A 49 13.95 -8.59 0.83
CA LEU A 49 15.41 -8.51 0.77
C LEU A 49 15.98 -9.86 0.33
N SER A 50 16.86 -9.85 -0.65
CA SER A 50 17.59 -11.07 -1.02
C SER A 50 18.58 -11.44 0.09
N SER A 51 19.00 -12.70 0.11
CA SER A 51 20.07 -13.14 1.03
C SER A 51 21.35 -12.34 0.83
N GLU A 52 21.66 -11.91 -0.40
CA GLU A 52 22.82 -11.09 -0.72
C GLU A 52 22.68 -9.66 -0.16
N ASP A 53 21.49 -9.07 -0.22
CA ASP A 53 21.22 -7.76 0.39
C ASP A 53 21.43 -7.82 1.91
N ILE A 54 20.92 -8.87 2.56
CA ILE A 54 21.10 -9.08 4.00
C ILE A 54 22.60 -9.24 4.32
N GLU A 55 23.36 -9.96 3.50
CA GLU A 55 24.81 -10.10 3.68
C GLU A 55 25.57 -8.80 3.49
N SER A 56 25.15 -7.97 2.54
CA SER A 56 25.69 -6.63 2.34
C SER A 56 25.47 -5.75 3.57
N VAL A 57 24.25 -5.75 4.12
CA VAL A 57 23.91 -5.01 5.35
C VAL A 57 24.74 -5.52 6.53
N MET A 58 24.88 -6.85 6.69
CA MET A 58 25.70 -7.43 7.76
C MET A 58 27.18 -7.05 7.65
N ARG A 59 27.71 -6.98 6.42
CA ARG A 59 29.09 -6.56 6.19
C ARG A 59 29.31 -5.10 6.54
N CYS A 60 28.42 -4.22 6.08
CA CYS A 60 28.41 -2.80 6.43
C CYS A 60 28.35 -2.61 7.95
N LEU A 61 27.52 -3.40 8.65
CA LEU A 61 27.44 -3.40 10.11
C LEU A 61 28.77 -3.76 10.79
N GLU A 62 29.47 -4.80 10.33
CA GLU A 62 30.77 -5.17 10.90
C GLU A 62 31.86 -4.13 10.62
N GLU A 63 31.80 -3.47 9.45
CA GLU A 63 32.70 -2.39 9.07
C GLU A 63 32.48 -1.14 9.94
N GLU A 64 31.24 -0.69 10.08
CA GLU A 64 30.87 0.48 10.91
C GLU A 64 31.09 0.23 12.41
N TYR A 65 30.86 -1.00 12.87
CA TYR A 65 31.09 -1.38 14.26
C TYR A 65 32.58 -1.61 14.57
N GLY A 66 33.42 -1.76 13.55
CA GLY A 66 34.87 -1.93 13.69
C GLY A 66 35.31 -3.29 14.22
N GLN A 67 34.39 -4.24 14.39
CA GLN A 67 34.70 -5.59 14.85
C GLN A 67 33.71 -6.63 14.29
N LYS A 68 34.15 -7.89 14.26
CA LYS A 68 33.28 -9.00 13.88
C LYS A 68 32.23 -9.26 14.95
N LEU A 69 30.99 -9.43 14.51
CA LEU A 69 29.89 -9.80 15.38
C LEU A 69 29.98 -11.29 15.75
N SER A 70 29.55 -11.65 16.96
CA SER A 70 29.45 -13.05 17.38
C SER A 70 28.44 -13.81 16.52
N SER A 71 28.56 -15.14 16.42
CA SER A 71 27.63 -15.96 15.62
C SER A 71 26.17 -15.81 16.08
N GLU A 72 25.95 -15.73 17.40
CA GLU A 72 24.65 -15.52 18.03
C GLU A 72 24.05 -14.18 17.59
N LEU A 73 24.83 -13.10 17.70
CA LEU A 73 24.41 -11.76 17.33
C LEU A 73 24.19 -11.63 15.82
N LYS A 74 25.05 -12.25 15.00
CA LYS A 74 24.86 -12.30 13.54
C LYS A 74 23.53 -12.94 13.16
N LYS A 75 23.17 -14.05 13.82
CA LYS A 75 21.91 -14.74 13.56
C LYS A 75 20.73 -13.85 13.92
N SER A 76 20.75 -13.26 15.12
CA SER A 76 19.69 -12.35 15.58
C SER A 76 19.57 -11.12 14.68
N MET A 77 20.67 -10.49 14.30
CA MET A 77 20.65 -9.34 13.40
C MET A 77 20.09 -9.69 12.02
N ARG A 78 20.46 -10.83 11.43
CA ARG A 78 19.92 -11.24 10.12
C ARG A 78 18.40 -11.43 10.16
N GLU A 79 17.91 -12.05 11.23
CA GLU A 79 16.47 -12.27 11.42
C GLU A 79 15.73 -10.93 11.56
N GLU A 80 16.24 -10.02 12.37
CA GLU A 80 15.61 -8.71 12.56
C GLU A 80 15.74 -7.81 11.33
N ILE A 81 16.86 -7.81 10.60
CA ILE A 81 17.01 -7.08 9.33
C ILE A 81 16.01 -7.57 8.28
N SER A 82 15.80 -8.89 8.20
CA SER A 82 14.90 -9.51 7.24
C SER A 82 13.44 -9.10 7.41
N THR A 83 13.08 -8.60 8.60
CA THR A 83 11.72 -8.18 8.97
C THR A 83 11.59 -6.66 9.03
N ALA A 84 12.53 -5.98 9.68
CA ALA A 84 12.53 -4.53 9.88
C ALA A 84 12.59 -3.75 8.56
N VAL A 85 13.45 -4.14 7.62
CA VAL A 85 13.67 -3.37 6.38
C VAL A 85 12.44 -3.41 5.47
N PRO A 86 11.78 -4.56 5.22
CA PRO A 86 10.52 -4.59 4.49
C PRO A 86 9.41 -3.78 5.17
N GLU A 87 9.33 -3.81 6.50
CA GLU A 87 8.35 -3.02 7.26
C GLU A 87 8.59 -1.52 7.13
N LEU A 88 9.84 -1.08 7.30
CA LEU A 88 10.25 0.31 7.06
C LEU A 88 9.93 0.75 5.64
N THR A 89 10.24 -0.08 4.65
CA THR A 89 10.00 0.22 3.24
C THR A 89 8.50 0.42 2.98
N ARG A 90 7.66 -0.47 3.53
CA ARG A 90 6.20 -0.38 3.39
C ARG A 90 5.62 0.86 4.07
N ALA A 91 6.15 1.24 5.22
CA ALA A 91 5.65 2.38 6.00
C ALA A 91 6.16 3.73 5.48
N LEU A 92 7.42 3.80 5.04
CA LEU A 92 8.07 5.07 4.66
C LEU A 92 7.81 5.46 3.20
N ILE A 93 7.62 4.52 2.27
CA ILE A 93 7.33 4.86 0.85
C ILE A 93 6.07 5.74 0.69
N PRO A 94 4.91 5.41 1.31
CA PRO A 94 3.72 6.24 1.22
C PRO A 94 3.91 7.63 1.85
N LEU A 95 4.69 7.68 2.93
CA LEU A 95 5.01 8.92 3.64
C LEU A 95 5.96 9.82 2.84
N LEU A 96 6.88 9.25 2.07
CA LEU A 96 7.75 9.97 1.14
C LEU A 96 6.96 10.54 -0.05
N ALA A 97 6.03 9.76 -0.60
CA ALA A 97 5.18 10.20 -1.71
C ALA A 97 4.27 11.38 -1.32
N SER A 98 3.76 11.40 -0.07
CA SER A 98 2.94 12.52 0.42
C SER A 98 3.77 13.78 0.74
N ALA A 99 5.07 13.65 0.97
CA ALA A 99 5.98 14.78 1.13
C ALA A 99 6.33 15.45 -0.21
N SER A 100 6.36 14.72 -1.32
CA SER A 100 6.61 15.31 -2.65
C SER A 100 5.44 16.12 -3.21
N ASP A 101 4.22 15.87 -2.73
CA ASP A 101 3.00 16.58 -3.15
C ASP A 101 2.68 17.81 -2.29
N SER A 102 3.40 18.04 -1.18
CA SER A 102 3.15 19.16 -0.27
C SER A 102 4.32 20.12 -0.22
N ASP A 103 4.08 21.38 -0.60
CA ASP A 103 5.04 22.51 -0.60
C ASP A 103 5.54 22.93 0.80
N SER A 104 5.42 22.05 1.79
CA SER A 104 6.05 22.26 3.09
C SER A 104 6.35 20.93 3.75
N SER A 105 7.65 20.70 3.99
CA SER A 105 8.19 19.85 5.03
C SER A 105 7.69 20.35 6.39
N SER A 106 6.42 20.10 6.69
CA SER A 106 5.83 20.50 7.97
C SER A 106 6.50 19.69 9.07
N ARG A 107 6.89 20.36 10.16
CA ARG A 107 7.48 19.72 11.34
C ARG A 107 6.63 18.54 11.86
N LYS A 108 5.31 18.62 11.65
CA LYS A 108 4.36 17.55 11.98
C LYS A 108 4.58 16.28 11.15
N LEU A 109 4.79 16.40 9.84
CA LEU A 109 5.07 15.25 8.97
C LEU A 109 6.40 14.58 9.36
N GLN A 110 7.43 15.39 9.64
CA GLN A 110 8.71 14.87 10.14
C GLN A 110 8.55 14.13 11.48
N GLU A 111 7.72 14.66 12.39
CA GLU A 111 7.43 14.00 13.66
C GLU A 111 6.71 12.66 13.46
N GLU A 112 5.77 12.57 12.51
CA GLU A 112 5.09 11.33 12.15
C GLU A 112 6.05 10.29 11.54
N TRP A 113 7.02 10.72 10.73
CA TRP A 113 8.06 9.85 10.19
C TRP A 113 8.91 9.25 11.30
N VAL A 114 9.38 10.11 12.21
CA VAL A 114 10.23 9.68 13.34
C VAL A 114 9.45 8.72 14.25
N LYS A 115 8.17 9.01 14.55
CA LYS A 115 7.32 8.11 15.35
C LYS A 115 7.12 6.76 14.66
N THR A 116 6.87 6.75 13.36
CA THR A 116 6.67 5.53 12.57
C THR A 116 7.94 4.69 12.54
N PHE A 117 9.08 5.34 12.28
CA PHE A 117 10.40 4.70 12.32
C PHE A 117 10.67 4.06 13.68
N MET A 118 10.47 4.80 14.78
CA MET A 118 10.68 4.28 16.13
C MET A 118 9.74 3.12 16.45
N ALA A 119 8.46 3.21 16.07
CA ALA A 119 7.49 2.16 16.31
C ALA A 119 7.88 0.83 15.65
N ILE A 120 8.50 0.90 14.46
CA ILE A 120 9.01 -0.27 13.75
C ILE A 120 10.32 -0.74 14.38
N MET A 121 11.30 0.15 14.55
CA MET A 121 12.66 -0.25 14.92
C MET A 121 12.82 -0.63 16.39
N LEU A 122 12.04 -0.07 17.32
CA LEU A 122 12.23 -0.28 18.75
C LEU A 122 12.07 -1.76 19.16
N PRO A 123 11.02 -2.50 18.72
CA PRO A 123 10.91 -3.93 18.97
C PRO A 123 12.10 -4.74 18.43
N HIS A 124 12.58 -4.43 17.21
CA HIS A 124 13.72 -5.12 16.60
C HIS A 124 15.00 -4.90 17.42
N MET A 125 15.26 -3.67 17.85
CA MET A 125 16.40 -3.36 18.70
C MET A 125 16.34 -4.08 20.04
N GLN A 126 15.17 -4.16 20.67
CA GLN A 126 15.01 -4.87 21.94
C GLN A 126 15.37 -6.35 21.84
N LYS A 127 14.99 -7.01 20.74
CA LYS A 127 15.36 -8.42 20.50
C LYS A 127 16.85 -8.61 20.26
N ILE A 128 17.48 -7.69 19.51
CA ILE A 128 18.94 -7.71 19.31
C ILE A 128 19.67 -7.52 20.65
N VAL A 129 19.20 -6.62 21.51
CA VAL A 129 19.81 -6.42 22.83
C VAL A 129 19.62 -7.68 23.70
N ALA A 130 18.43 -8.27 23.70
CA ALA A 130 18.14 -9.48 24.46
C ALA A 130 19.02 -10.67 24.02
N SER A 131 19.32 -10.81 22.73
CA SER A 131 20.19 -11.89 22.21
C SER A 131 21.66 -11.73 22.58
N THR A 132 22.06 -10.60 23.17
CA THR A 132 23.43 -10.38 23.67
C THR A 132 23.58 -10.57 25.18
N GLN A 133 22.48 -10.76 25.92
CA GLN A 133 22.46 -10.91 27.38
C GLN A 133 22.32 -12.36 27.88
N GLY A 134 22.30 -13.34 26.97
CA GLY A 134 22.31 -14.78 27.27
C GLY A 134 23.66 -15.41 26.99
#